data_AF-A0A2V9KZ04-F1
#
_entry.id   AF-A0A2V9KZ04-F1
#
_cell.length_a   1.000
_cell.length_b   1.000
_cell.length_c   1.000
_cell.angle_alpha   90.00
_cell.angle_beta   90.00
_cell.angle_gamma   90.00
#
_symmetry.space_group_name_H-M   'P 1'
#
loop_
_entity.id
_entity.type
_entity.pdbx_description
1 polymer ?
#
loop_
_entity_poly.entity_id
_entity_poly.type
_entity_poly.pdbx_seq_one_letter_code
_entity_poly.pdbx_strand_id
1 'polypeptide(L)'
;MRKPFLLALSFLGLFDSLYLWWVYTSASRPMVCVGTGCDVVRASPFAHFFGVPTPAFGAAMYGLLVLLVFLQPLLARVERGMQFAALGVTALGFLISLYLTGLEAFVLHAWCAWCVVSALTVTAIFPLAILEVLRPALLSNPAVALGAVRKNLAVSVLAVALGVPAFFWLSRHGELPPIALASHEALDERLVRPDSHTTGNPNAAVTIVEWGDLECPSCGLEQPTVRELRQKYADRIRFVFRQFPLTSLHPQAEKAAEASECAAEQGKFWEALDKIYAEQNDLSEPALMRDAADLGLDQGRFKQCLESGATAARIRRDLEDARALRLDRTPTFFVNDRVMTGQIPLEQFTQVIDLELRSRGSFAQVRSQLEKREKPDARPPTQPSAMKAQSSQAQATSGQATSDPSATGPTGLLGQNPGDPFSQYQQPGIACSEEEANKRQPTLVHTDEAAQLFRGRSKVLFVDVRPTAGFRGGHIRGAVNMPVQEMPRRWSALPKDRTIVFYESGRSAGDVCASGRAAGRILLEHGFSAENVKVYQDGLAGWEHARLPVER
;
A
#
# COMPACT_ATOMS: atom_id res chain seq x y z
N MET A 1 -0.78 49.03 -7.30
CA MET A 1 -0.37 47.75 -6.71
C MET A 1 -1.45 46.68 -6.72
N ARG A 2 -2.76 47.01 -6.80
CA ARG A 2 -3.85 46.02 -6.77
C ARG A 2 -3.98 45.16 -8.04
N LYS A 3 -4.03 45.76 -9.24
CA LYS A 3 -4.05 45.01 -10.52
C LYS A 3 -2.91 44.00 -10.69
N PRO A 4 -1.62 44.35 -10.43
CA PRO A 4 -0.54 43.36 -10.53
C PRO A 4 -0.63 42.25 -9.46
N PHE A 5 -1.19 42.54 -8.29
CA PHE A 5 -1.42 41.53 -7.26
C PHE A 5 -2.56 40.57 -7.62
N LEU A 6 -3.67 41.09 -8.15
CA LEU A 6 -4.78 40.29 -8.69
C LEU A 6 -4.30 39.40 -9.84
N LEU A 7 -3.47 39.94 -10.74
CA LEU A 7 -2.85 39.17 -11.82
C LEU A 7 -1.93 38.06 -11.29
N ALA A 8 -1.10 38.36 -10.28
CA ALA A 8 -0.22 37.36 -9.67
C ALA A 8 -1.00 36.20 -9.01
N LEU A 9 -2.06 36.50 -8.26
CA LEU A 9 -2.95 35.49 -7.69
C LEU A 9 -3.68 34.67 -8.78
N SER A 10 -4.07 35.32 -9.88
CA SER A 10 -4.69 34.62 -11.02
C SER A 10 -3.71 33.63 -11.65
N PHE A 11 -2.43 33.98 -11.76
CA PHE A 11 -1.39 33.04 -12.21
C PHE A 11 -1.15 31.91 -11.21
N LEU A 12 -1.15 32.18 -9.90
CA LEU A 12 -1.02 31.15 -8.88
C LEU A 12 -2.12 30.09 -9.02
N GLY A 13 -3.39 30.53 -9.10
CA GLY A 13 -4.53 29.65 -9.31
C GLY A 13 -4.48 28.91 -10.65
N LEU A 14 -3.98 29.56 -11.71
CA LEU A 14 -3.79 28.93 -13.01
C LEU A 14 -2.74 27.81 -12.96
N PHE A 15 -1.57 28.05 -12.35
CA PHE A 15 -0.53 27.02 -12.24
C PHE A 15 -0.96 25.85 -11.36
N ASP A 16 -1.63 26.13 -10.24
CA ASP A 16 -2.25 25.13 -9.37
C ASP A 16 -3.25 24.26 -10.17
N SER A 17 -4.20 24.88 -10.86
CA SER A 17 -5.22 24.17 -11.64
C SER A 17 -4.63 23.39 -12.83
N LEU A 18 -3.61 23.95 -13.51
CA LEU A 18 -2.91 23.26 -14.59
C LEU A 18 -2.11 22.06 -14.09
N TYR A 19 -1.48 22.17 -12.93
CA TYR A 19 -0.79 21.06 -12.29
C TYR A 19 -1.77 19.94 -11.91
N LEU A 20 -2.87 20.29 -11.25
CA LEU A 20 -3.92 19.32 -10.92
C LEU A 20 -4.52 18.68 -12.18
N TRP A 21 -4.79 19.46 -13.22
CA TRP A 21 -5.33 18.94 -14.47
C TRP A 21 -4.33 18.00 -15.16
N TRP A 22 -3.04 18.34 -15.18
CA TRP A 22 -1.98 17.47 -15.66
C TRP A 22 -1.92 16.16 -14.87
N VAL A 23 -2.00 16.21 -13.54
CA VAL A 23 -1.97 15.03 -12.67
C VAL A 23 -3.22 14.15 -12.84
N TYR A 24 -4.39 14.75 -13.08
CA TYR A 24 -5.63 14.02 -13.36
C TYR A 24 -5.60 13.30 -14.71
N THR A 25 -4.95 13.91 -15.70
CA THR A 25 -4.85 13.36 -17.07
C THR A 25 -3.64 12.43 -17.26
N SER A 26 -2.65 12.51 -16.38
CA SER A 26 -1.47 11.63 -16.39
C SER A 26 -1.71 10.37 -15.57
N ALA A 27 -2.01 9.26 -16.24
CA ALA A 27 -2.39 7.96 -15.65
C ALA A 27 -1.31 7.26 -14.79
N SER A 28 -0.13 7.87 -14.58
CA SER A 28 1.03 7.20 -13.97
C SER A 28 1.75 8.01 -12.89
N ARG A 29 1.19 9.15 -12.44
CA ARG A 29 1.88 10.03 -11.49
C ARG A 29 1.04 10.30 -10.24
N PRO A 30 1.51 9.87 -9.05
CA PRO A 30 0.84 10.24 -7.81
C PRO A 30 1.01 11.75 -7.60
N MET A 31 -0.04 12.38 -7.06
CA MET A 31 0.04 13.79 -6.74
C MET A 31 0.96 13.99 -5.52
N VAL A 32 1.72 15.07 -5.49
CA VAL A 32 2.47 15.48 -4.30
C VAL A 32 1.47 15.92 -3.22
N CYS A 33 1.12 15.05 -2.29
CA CYS A 33 0.30 15.37 -1.13
C CYS A 33 1.19 15.82 0.03
N VAL A 34 0.94 17.02 0.56
CA VAL A 34 1.47 17.41 1.88
C VAL A 34 0.39 17.06 2.90
N GLY A 35 0.37 15.81 3.38
CA GLY A 35 -0.66 15.28 4.28
C GLY A 35 -1.56 14.20 3.65
N THR A 36 -2.67 13.87 4.32
CA THR A 36 -3.64 12.84 3.91
C THR A 36 -4.92 13.48 3.33
N GLY A 37 -5.60 12.82 2.37
CA GLY A 37 -6.96 13.18 1.95
C GLY A 37 -7.11 13.75 0.52
N CYS A 38 -6.03 14.16 -0.14
CA CYS A 38 -6.15 14.67 -1.52
C CYS A 38 -6.53 13.56 -2.53
N ASP A 39 -6.12 12.33 -2.22
CA ASP A 39 -6.47 11.09 -2.92
C ASP A 39 -7.98 10.78 -2.82
N VAL A 40 -8.56 10.93 -1.63
CA VAL A 40 -10.01 10.77 -1.39
C VAL A 40 -10.79 11.81 -2.18
N VAL A 41 -10.39 13.08 -2.11
CA VAL A 41 -11.04 14.17 -2.85
C VAL A 41 -10.98 13.91 -4.36
N ARG A 42 -9.84 13.44 -4.87
CA ARG A 42 -9.66 13.10 -6.29
C ARG A 42 -10.48 11.90 -6.74
N ALA A 43 -10.62 10.87 -5.91
CA ALA A 43 -11.40 9.69 -6.24
C ALA A 43 -12.92 9.92 -6.11
N SER A 44 -13.33 11.04 -5.49
CA SER A 44 -14.73 11.33 -5.25
C SER A 44 -15.51 11.60 -6.55
N PRO A 45 -16.83 11.32 -6.59
CA PRO A 45 -17.69 11.68 -7.72
C PRO A 45 -17.66 13.18 -8.06
N PHE A 46 -17.31 14.03 -7.10
CA PHE A 46 -17.26 15.49 -7.24
C PHE A 46 -15.97 16.00 -7.92
N ALA A 47 -15.00 15.10 -8.14
CA ALA A 47 -13.77 15.41 -8.85
C ALA A 47 -13.97 15.55 -10.38
N HIS A 48 -15.12 15.09 -10.89
CA HIS A 48 -15.52 15.20 -12.28
C HIS A 48 -16.90 15.85 -12.39
N PHE A 49 -17.00 16.86 -13.24
CA PHE A 49 -18.26 17.54 -13.54
C PHE A 49 -18.57 17.35 -15.03
N PHE A 50 -19.68 16.67 -15.35
CA PHE A 50 -20.05 16.29 -16.73
C PHE A 50 -18.93 15.52 -17.48
N GLY A 51 -18.19 14.66 -16.78
CA GLY A 51 -17.08 13.90 -17.35
C GLY A 51 -15.78 14.69 -17.54
N VAL A 52 -15.77 15.99 -17.20
CA VAL A 52 -14.58 16.83 -17.25
C VAL A 52 -14.01 16.99 -15.84
N PRO A 53 -12.69 16.80 -15.62
CA PRO A 53 -12.09 17.02 -14.32
C PRO A 53 -12.34 18.44 -13.78
N THR A 54 -12.72 18.56 -12.51
CA THR A 54 -12.86 19.84 -11.79
C THR A 54 -11.68 20.80 -11.99
N PRO A 55 -10.38 20.37 -11.94
CA PRO A 55 -9.26 21.29 -12.19
C PRO A 55 -9.21 21.86 -13.61
N ALA A 56 -9.84 21.23 -14.61
CA ALA A 56 -9.93 21.81 -15.96
C ALA A 56 -10.82 23.07 -15.97
N PHE A 57 -11.91 23.07 -15.19
CA PHE A 57 -12.74 24.27 -14.99
C PHE A 57 -11.97 25.37 -14.25
N GLY A 58 -11.18 24.99 -13.24
CA GLY A 58 -10.26 25.91 -12.55
C GLY A 58 -9.27 26.55 -13.52
N ALA A 59 -8.62 25.76 -14.37
CA ALA A 59 -7.67 26.24 -15.38
C ALA A 59 -8.33 27.20 -16.38
N ALA A 60 -9.53 26.88 -16.85
CA ALA A 60 -10.31 27.76 -17.73
C ALA A 60 -10.67 29.08 -17.04
N MET A 61 -11.15 29.03 -15.79
CA MET A 61 -11.55 30.20 -15.01
C MET A 61 -10.35 31.13 -14.73
N TYR A 62 -9.25 30.60 -14.17
CA TYR A 62 -8.06 31.41 -13.88
C TYR A 62 -7.37 31.90 -15.16
N GLY A 63 -7.38 31.10 -16.24
CA GLY A 63 -6.90 31.52 -17.56
C GLY A 63 -7.70 32.70 -18.12
N LEU A 64 -9.02 32.67 -17.98
CA LEU A 64 -9.89 33.78 -18.36
C LEU A 64 -9.61 35.03 -17.51
N LEU A 65 -9.37 34.88 -16.20
CA LEU A 65 -9.02 36.01 -15.33
C LEU A 65 -7.69 36.66 -15.73
N VAL A 66 -6.66 35.86 -15.99
CA VAL A 66 -5.36 36.36 -16.51
C VAL A 66 -5.59 37.15 -17.81
N LEU A 67 -6.38 36.60 -18.74
CA LEU A 67 -6.67 37.24 -20.01
C LEU A 67 -7.41 38.58 -19.83
N LEU A 68 -8.49 38.61 -19.03
CA LEU A 68 -9.28 39.81 -18.79
C LEU A 68 -8.43 40.91 -18.15
N VAL A 69 -7.69 40.59 -17.09
CA VAL A 69 -6.89 41.57 -16.33
C VAL A 69 -5.71 42.10 -17.15
N PHE A 70 -5.10 41.26 -17.98
CA PHE A 70 -4.01 41.66 -18.87
C PHE A 70 -4.50 42.58 -19.99
N LEU A 71 -5.66 42.29 -20.58
CA LEU A 71 -6.21 43.01 -21.72
C LEU A 71 -6.93 44.33 -21.34
N GLN A 72 -7.39 44.48 -20.10
CA GLN A 72 -8.05 45.71 -19.60
C GLN A 72 -7.34 47.02 -20.03
N PRO A 73 -6.02 47.21 -19.81
CA PRO A 73 -5.33 48.46 -20.19
C PRO A 73 -5.18 48.64 -21.70
N LEU A 74 -5.34 47.59 -22.52
CA LEU A 74 -5.27 47.64 -23.99
C LEU A 74 -6.62 47.99 -24.61
N LEU A 75 -7.72 47.66 -23.93
CA LEU A 75 -9.09 47.75 -24.42
C LEU A 75 -9.91 48.78 -23.62
N ALA A 76 -9.43 50.02 -23.55
CA ALA A 76 -10.04 51.10 -22.76
C ALA A 76 -11.55 51.32 -23.05
N ARG A 77 -12.00 51.05 -24.29
CA ARG A 77 -13.41 51.19 -24.69
C ARG A 77 -14.35 50.22 -23.97
N VAL A 78 -13.84 49.06 -23.56
CA VAL A 78 -14.62 48.00 -22.90
C VAL A 78 -14.10 47.68 -21.49
N GLU A 79 -13.17 48.49 -20.94
CA GLU A 79 -12.53 48.25 -19.64
C GLU A 79 -13.56 48.00 -18.53
N ARG A 80 -14.59 48.83 -18.44
CA ARG A 80 -15.65 48.69 -17.44
C ARG A 80 -16.41 47.38 -17.59
N GLY A 81 -16.71 46.97 -18.83
CA GLY A 81 -17.35 45.68 -19.11
C GLY A 81 -16.46 44.50 -18.70
N MET A 82 -15.15 44.60 -18.95
CA MET A 82 -14.18 43.58 -18.55
C MET A 82 -13.99 43.49 -17.03
N GLN A 83 -14.13 44.60 -16.30
CA GLN A 83 -14.12 44.62 -14.83
C GLN A 83 -15.35 43.90 -14.26
N PHE A 84 -16.54 44.17 -14.79
CA PHE A 84 -17.75 43.44 -14.40
C PHE A 84 -17.67 41.96 -14.77
N ALA A 85 -17.11 41.63 -15.93
CA ALA A 85 -16.88 40.24 -16.32
C ALA A 85 -15.92 39.52 -15.35
N ALA A 86 -14.79 40.16 -14.99
CA ALA A 86 -13.86 39.61 -14.00
C ALA A 86 -14.53 39.42 -12.64
N LEU A 87 -15.33 40.40 -12.17
CA LEU A 87 -16.11 40.25 -10.94
C LEU A 87 -17.09 39.06 -11.03
N GLY A 88 -17.83 38.92 -12.13
CA GLY A 88 -18.75 37.80 -12.33
C GLY A 88 -18.06 36.44 -12.29
N VAL A 89 -16.92 36.30 -13.00
CA VAL A 89 -16.12 35.08 -13.00
C VAL A 89 -15.58 34.75 -11.60
N THR A 90 -15.04 35.75 -10.88
CA THR A 90 -14.52 35.54 -9.52
C THR A 90 -15.62 35.24 -8.50
N ALA A 91 -16.80 35.85 -8.62
CA ALA A 91 -17.96 35.57 -7.77
C ALA A 91 -18.43 34.13 -7.96
N LEU A 92 -18.56 33.69 -9.21
CA LEU A 92 -18.93 32.31 -9.53
C LEU A 92 -17.88 31.32 -9.00
N GLY A 93 -16.60 31.58 -9.24
CA GLY A 93 -15.49 30.78 -8.73
C GLY A 93 -15.48 30.68 -7.21
N PHE A 94 -15.73 31.79 -6.50
CA PHE A 94 -15.81 31.81 -5.05
C PHE A 94 -16.98 30.97 -4.52
N LEU A 95 -18.16 31.07 -5.12
CA LEU A 95 -19.33 30.26 -4.73
C LEU A 95 -19.10 28.77 -4.97
N ILE A 96 -18.52 28.41 -6.14
CA ILE A 96 -18.16 27.02 -6.44
C ILE A 96 -17.11 26.52 -5.44
N SER A 97 -16.09 27.33 -5.14
CA SER A 97 -15.07 26.95 -4.15
C SER A 97 -15.66 26.74 -2.76
N LEU A 98 -16.59 27.60 -2.32
CA LEU A 98 -17.26 27.43 -1.04
C LEU A 98 -18.06 26.13 -0.99
N TYR A 99 -18.73 25.78 -2.09
CA TYR A 99 -19.44 24.52 -2.23
C TYR A 99 -18.49 23.31 -2.16
N LEU A 100 -17.40 23.32 -2.94
CA LEU A 100 -16.42 22.24 -2.96
C LEU A 100 -15.72 22.06 -1.61
N THR A 101 -15.31 23.16 -0.95
CA THR A 101 -14.76 23.11 0.41
C THR A 101 -15.78 22.59 1.42
N GLY A 102 -17.07 22.90 1.23
CA GLY A 102 -18.14 22.32 2.04
C GLY A 102 -18.26 20.81 1.86
N LEU A 103 -18.15 20.30 0.63
CA LEU A 103 -18.12 18.86 0.36
C LEU A 103 -16.90 18.19 1.02
N GLU A 104 -15.71 18.79 0.92
CA GLU A 104 -14.50 18.30 1.58
C GLU A 104 -14.67 18.18 3.10
N ALA A 105 -15.22 19.22 3.74
CA ALA A 105 -15.35 19.30 5.19
C ALA A 105 -16.48 18.40 5.75
N PHE A 106 -17.64 18.36 5.11
CA PHE A 106 -18.86 17.78 5.69
C PHE A 106 -19.30 16.46 5.05
N VAL A 107 -18.91 16.20 3.80
CA VAL A 107 -19.29 14.96 3.10
C VAL A 107 -18.12 14.00 3.07
N LEU A 108 -16.97 14.45 2.57
CA LEU A 108 -15.79 13.61 2.37
C LEU A 108 -14.96 13.45 3.64
N HIS A 109 -15.08 14.36 4.61
CA HIS A 109 -14.27 14.40 5.84
C HIS A 109 -12.75 14.31 5.55
N ALA A 110 -12.32 14.84 4.40
CA ALA A 110 -10.96 14.75 3.89
C ALA A 110 -10.55 16.08 3.26
N TRP A 111 -9.32 16.52 3.54
CA TRP A 111 -8.81 17.83 3.10
C TRP A 111 -7.77 17.68 1.98
N CYS A 112 -7.99 18.37 0.86
CA CYS A 112 -7.01 18.42 -0.21
C CYS A 112 -6.19 19.72 -0.13
N ALA A 113 -4.87 19.62 0.11
CA ALA A 113 -4.01 20.79 0.25
C ALA A 113 -4.03 21.71 -0.98
N TRP A 114 -4.10 21.15 -2.19
CA TRP A 114 -4.18 21.93 -3.43
C TRP A 114 -5.54 22.58 -3.63
N CYS A 115 -6.64 21.90 -3.30
CA CYS A 115 -7.96 22.52 -3.30
C CYS A 115 -8.05 23.66 -2.28
N VAL A 116 -7.41 23.52 -1.11
CA VAL A 116 -7.28 24.61 -0.12
C VAL A 116 -6.49 25.78 -0.69
N VAL A 117 -5.37 25.54 -1.37
CA VAL A 117 -4.60 26.61 -2.05
C VAL A 117 -5.47 27.34 -3.08
N SER A 118 -6.22 26.61 -3.90
CA SER A 118 -7.16 27.19 -4.87
C SER A 118 -8.25 28.00 -4.16
N ALA A 119 -8.83 27.46 -3.09
CA ALA A 119 -9.89 28.12 -2.32
C ALA A 119 -9.42 29.43 -1.68
N LEU A 120 -8.23 29.42 -1.07
CA LEU A 120 -7.61 30.63 -0.52
C LEU A 120 -7.31 31.64 -1.62
N THR A 121 -6.86 31.18 -2.78
CA THR A 121 -6.53 32.03 -3.93
C THR A 121 -7.77 32.75 -4.46
N VAL A 122 -8.86 32.03 -4.77
CA VAL A 122 -10.09 32.65 -5.26
C VAL A 122 -10.75 33.55 -4.21
N THR A 123 -10.70 33.15 -2.92
CA THR A 123 -11.19 33.94 -1.80
C THR A 123 -10.43 35.27 -1.66
N ALA A 124 -9.12 35.29 -1.95
CA ALA A 124 -8.34 36.52 -1.97
C ALA A 124 -8.61 37.39 -3.21
N ILE A 125 -8.85 36.77 -4.38
CA ILE A 125 -9.13 37.48 -5.63
C ILE A 125 -10.50 38.19 -5.58
N PHE A 126 -11.54 37.53 -5.04
CA PHE A 126 -12.90 38.07 -5.03
C PHE A 126 -13.04 39.49 -4.45
N PRO A 127 -12.55 39.80 -3.23
CA PRO A 127 -12.62 41.17 -2.70
C PRO A 127 -11.74 42.16 -3.50
N LEU A 128 -10.64 41.71 -4.10
CA LEU A 128 -9.83 42.57 -4.97
C LEU A 128 -10.59 42.95 -6.23
N ALA A 129 -11.36 42.03 -6.81
CA ALA A 129 -12.21 42.28 -7.97
C ALA A 129 -13.34 43.27 -7.63
N ILE A 130 -13.98 43.13 -6.45
CA ILE A 130 -14.97 44.11 -5.96
C ILE A 130 -14.35 45.50 -5.86
N LEU A 131 -13.18 45.60 -5.21
CA LEU A 131 -12.45 46.86 -5.05
C LEU A 131 -12.00 47.47 -6.39
N GLU A 132 -11.91 46.68 -7.45
CA GLU A 132 -11.58 47.15 -8.79
C GLU A 132 -12.80 47.73 -9.51
N VAL A 133 -13.97 47.09 -9.42
CA VAL A 133 -15.24 47.62 -9.99
C VAL A 133 -15.65 48.92 -9.31
N LEU A 134 -15.39 49.07 -8.01
CA LEU A 134 -15.68 50.30 -7.26
C LEU A 134 -14.82 51.50 -7.69
N ARG A 135 -13.81 51.31 -8.54
CA ARG A 135 -12.98 52.41 -9.03
C ARG A 135 -13.50 53.00 -10.33
N PRO A 136 -13.52 54.33 -10.47
CA PRO A 136 -13.79 54.95 -11.75
C PRO A 136 -12.73 54.52 -12.77
N ALA A 137 -13.18 54.14 -13.97
CA ALA A 137 -12.31 53.82 -15.10
C ALA A 137 -11.33 54.98 -15.33
N LEU A 138 -10.03 54.68 -15.30
CA LEU A 138 -8.99 55.67 -15.51
C LEU A 138 -9.01 56.07 -16.99
N LEU A 139 -9.61 57.21 -17.27
CA LEU A 139 -9.68 57.77 -18.60
C LEU A 139 -8.29 58.05 -19.19
N SER A 140 -8.01 57.38 -20.32
CA SER A 140 -7.44 57.94 -21.55
C SER A 140 -6.06 58.61 -21.54
N ASN A 141 -5.14 58.31 -20.61
CA ASN A 141 -3.74 58.68 -20.81
C ASN A 141 -2.93 57.48 -21.35
N PRO A 142 -2.45 57.51 -22.62
CA PRO A 142 -1.69 56.41 -23.21
C PRO A 142 -0.39 56.10 -22.45
N ALA A 143 0.23 57.09 -21.79
CA ALA A 143 1.40 56.87 -20.96
C ALA A 143 1.09 56.07 -19.69
N VAL A 144 -0.10 56.28 -19.10
CA VAL A 144 -0.58 55.51 -17.93
C VAL A 144 -0.94 54.08 -18.34
N ALA A 145 -1.58 53.91 -19.51
CA ALA A 145 -1.89 52.60 -20.07
C ALA A 145 -0.61 51.80 -20.37
N LEU A 146 0.38 52.41 -21.03
CA LEU A 146 1.68 51.77 -21.30
C LEU A 146 2.40 51.37 -20.01
N GLY A 147 2.38 52.24 -18.99
CA GLY A 147 2.92 51.94 -17.67
C GLY A 147 2.21 50.76 -16.97
N ALA A 148 0.90 50.63 -17.15
CA ALA A 148 0.12 49.50 -16.64
C ALA A 148 0.42 48.21 -17.41
N VAL A 149 0.48 48.26 -18.75
CA VAL A 149 0.86 47.12 -19.60
C VAL A 149 2.26 46.62 -19.25
N ARG A 150 3.24 47.52 -19.09
CA ARG A 150 4.62 47.15 -18.69
C ARG A 150 4.65 46.42 -17.34
N LYS A 151 3.84 46.85 -16.36
CA LYS A 151 3.73 46.19 -15.06
C LYS A 151 3.06 44.83 -15.17
N ASN A 152 1.96 44.73 -15.93
CA ASN A 152 1.28 43.45 -16.17
C ASN A 152 2.20 42.46 -16.89
N LEU A 153 2.96 42.94 -17.88
CA LEU A 153 3.95 42.15 -18.60
C LEU A 153 5.07 41.67 -17.66
N ALA A 154 5.62 42.54 -16.81
CA ALA A 154 6.64 42.17 -15.85
C ALA A 154 6.16 41.07 -14.87
N VAL A 155 4.93 41.20 -14.34
CA VAL A 155 4.32 40.18 -13.47
C VAL A 155 4.09 38.88 -14.23
N SER A 156 3.59 38.95 -15.46
CA SER A 156 3.32 37.74 -16.27
C SER A 156 4.62 37.00 -16.61
N VAL A 157 5.67 37.73 -17.01
CA VAL A 157 6.99 37.15 -17.28
C VAL A 157 7.57 36.51 -16.02
N LEU A 158 7.49 37.19 -14.87
CA LEU A 158 7.97 36.64 -13.61
C LEU A 158 7.18 35.40 -13.18
N ALA A 159 5.85 35.43 -13.30
CA ALA A 159 4.99 34.31 -12.96
C ALA A 159 5.29 33.09 -13.84
N VAL A 160 5.50 33.28 -15.15
CA VAL A 160 5.89 32.19 -16.07
C VAL A 160 7.30 31.69 -15.77
N ALA A 161 8.26 32.60 -15.52
CA ALA A 161 9.65 32.25 -15.24
C ALA A 161 9.82 31.46 -13.93
N LEU A 162 8.93 31.64 -12.95
CA LEU A 162 8.93 30.88 -11.69
C LEU A 162 8.01 29.66 -11.76
N GLY A 163 6.82 29.82 -12.32
CA GLY A 163 5.78 28.79 -12.36
C GLY A 163 6.12 27.62 -13.26
N VAL A 164 6.75 27.85 -14.42
CA VAL A 164 7.14 26.76 -15.33
C VAL A 164 8.23 25.86 -14.72
N PRO A 165 9.35 26.38 -14.18
CA PRO A 165 10.32 25.55 -13.47
C PRO A 165 9.73 24.84 -12.26
N ALA A 166 8.87 25.50 -11.47
CA ALA A 166 8.20 24.88 -10.34
C ALA A 166 7.30 23.71 -10.79
N PHE A 167 6.50 23.91 -11.84
CA PHE A 167 5.67 22.85 -12.45
C PHE A 167 6.52 21.67 -12.92
N PHE A 168 7.64 21.93 -13.62
CA PHE A 168 8.56 20.87 -14.07
C PHE A 168 9.24 20.15 -12.90
N TRP A 169 9.60 20.87 -11.84
CA TRP A 169 10.19 20.30 -10.64
C TRP A 169 9.18 19.40 -9.91
N LEU A 170 7.98 19.91 -9.64
CA LEU A 170 6.86 19.16 -9.04
C LEU A 170 6.51 17.90 -9.85
N SER A 171 6.43 18.03 -11.17
CA SER A 171 6.08 16.91 -12.06
C SER A 171 7.18 15.85 -12.21
N ARG A 172 8.44 16.14 -11.84
CA ARG A 172 9.54 15.17 -11.82
C ARG A 172 9.78 14.56 -10.44
N HIS A 173 9.57 15.30 -9.37
CA HIS A 173 9.81 14.86 -8.00
C HIS A 173 8.57 14.24 -7.31
N GLY A 174 7.43 14.20 -7.99
CA GLY A 174 6.24 13.44 -7.58
C GLY A 174 6.30 11.93 -7.90
N GLU A 175 7.36 11.44 -8.54
CA GLU A 175 7.56 9.99 -8.74
C GLU A 175 8.02 9.38 -7.41
N LEU A 176 7.25 8.43 -6.87
CA LEU A 176 7.66 7.66 -5.68
C LEU A 176 9.06 7.07 -5.96
N PRO A 177 10.00 7.12 -5.00
CA PRO A 177 11.28 6.46 -5.18
C PRO A 177 11.01 4.99 -5.49
N PRO A 178 11.76 4.38 -6.44
CA PRO A 178 11.62 2.95 -6.71
C PRO A 178 11.74 2.24 -5.38
N ILE A 179 10.73 1.43 -5.04
CA ILE A 179 10.77 0.58 -3.86
C ILE A 179 12.10 -0.15 -3.93
N ALA A 180 12.96 0.03 -2.93
CA ALA A 180 14.17 -0.77 -2.80
C ALA A 180 13.68 -2.19 -2.50
N LEU A 181 13.46 -2.96 -3.57
CA LEU A 181 12.92 -4.30 -3.48
C LEU A 181 13.87 -5.09 -2.59
N ALA A 182 13.30 -5.85 -1.65
CA ALA A 182 13.98 -6.98 -1.07
C ALA A 182 14.49 -7.90 -2.21
N SER A 183 15.37 -8.86 -1.92
CA SER A 183 15.72 -9.89 -2.92
C SER A 183 14.45 -10.42 -3.61
N HIS A 184 14.50 -10.70 -4.93
CA HIS A 184 13.33 -11.13 -5.70
C HIS A 184 12.50 -12.22 -5.00
N GLU A 185 13.16 -13.14 -4.31
CA GLU A 185 12.55 -14.21 -3.52
C GLU A 185 11.74 -13.70 -2.31
N ALA A 186 12.25 -12.68 -1.62
CA ALA A 186 11.58 -12.03 -0.49
C ALA A 186 10.45 -11.07 -0.90
N LEU A 187 10.39 -10.69 -2.18
CA LEU A 187 9.28 -9.97 -2.80
C LEU A 187 8.20 -10.97 -3.23
N ASP A 188 8.58 -12.04 -3.95
CA ASP A 188 7.69 -13.09 -4.43
C ASP A 188 6.90 -13.74 -3.28
N GLU A 189 7.54 -14.05 -2.15
CA GLU A 189 6.87 -14.61 -0.96
C GLU A 189 5.78 -13.69 -0.37
N ARG A 190 5.92 -12.38 -0.54
CA ARG A 190 4.97 -11.38 0.00
C ARG A 190 3.89 -11.02 -1.00
N LEU A 191 4.22 -11.02 -2.29
CA LEU A 191 3.25 -10.81 -3.37
C LEU A 191 2.29 -12.00 -3.46
N VAL A 192 2.79 -13.23 -3.33
CA VAL A 192 1.99 -14.44 -3.48
C VAL A 192 2.22 -15.39 -2.31
N ARG A 193 1.20 -15.54 -1.47
CA ARG A 193 1.19 -16.55 -0.39
C ARG A 193 0.53 -17.85 -0.85
N PRO A 194 0.81 -18.98 -0.15
CA PRO A 194 0.13 -20.24 -0.42
C PRO A 194 -1.41 -20.19 -0.30
N ASP A 195 -1.93 -19.29 0.54
CA ASP A 195 -3.37 -19.05 0.77
C ASP A 195 -3.95 -17.88 -0.05
N SER A 196 -3.18 -17.34 -1.00
CA SER A 196 -3.68 -16.30 -1.91
C SER A 196 -4.66 -16.86 -2.92
N HIS A 197 -5.70 -16.10 -3.24
CA HIS A 197 -6.65 -16.48 -4.29
C HIS A 197 -6.03 -16.25 -5.65
N THR A 198 -5.97 -17.31 -6.46
CA THR A 198 -5.33 -17.28 -7.78
C THR A 198 -6.26 -17.76 -8.88
N THR A 199 -6.12 -17.19 -10.07
CA THR A 199 -6.81 -17.60 -11.30
C THR A 199 -5.89 -17.46 -12.51
N GLY A 200 -6.30 -18.01 -13.65
CA GLY A 200 -5.46 -18.17 -14.83
C GLY A 200 -4.48 -19.33 -14.69
N ASN A 201 -3.35 -19.26 -15.39
CA ASN A 201 -2.34 -20.29 -15.41
C ASN A 201 -1.36 -20.15 -14.22
N PRO A 202 -1.33 -21.08 -13.25
CA PRO A 202 -0.47 -21.00 -12.08
C PRO A 202 1.04 -21.09 -12.42
N ASN A 203 1.38 -21.61 -13.60
CA ASN A 203 2.75 -21.75 -14.09
C ASN A 203 3.12 -20.66 -15.11
N ALA A 204 2.29 -19.61 -15.23
CA ALA A 204 2.57 -18.49 -16.12
C ALA A 204 3.87 -17.77 -15.73
N ALA A 205 4.62 -17.33 -16.74
CA ALA A 205 5.84 -16.55 -16.53
C ALA A 205 5.56 -15.13 -15.99
N VAL A 206 4.32 -14.66 -16.12
CA VAL A 206 3.86 -13.35 -15.64
C VAL A 206 2.84 -13.55 -14.53
N THR A 207 3.15 -13.01 -13.36
CA THR A 207 2.23 -12.95 -12.22
C THR A 207 1.74 -11.52 -12.05
N ILE A 208 0.43 -11.37 -11.91
CA ILE A 208 -0.22 -10.09 -11.62
C ILE A 208 -0.84 -10.21 -10.23
N VAL A 209 -0.42 -9.35 -9.31
CA VAL A 209 -0.98 -9.29 -7.96
C VAL A 209 -1.71 -7.96 -7.78
N GLU A 210 -3.01 -8.04 -7.58
CA GLU A 210 -3.85 -6.91 -7.21
C GLU A 210 -3.98 -6.84 -5.68
N TRP A 211 -3.65 -5.68 -5.12
CA TRP A 211 -3.98 -5.29 -3.76
C TRP A 211 -5.22 -4.41 -3.81
N GLY A 212 -6.36 -4.98 -3.43
CA GLY A 212 -7.67 -4.37 -3.60
C GLY A 212 -8.40 -4.14 -2.27
N ASP A 213 -9.20 -3.08 -2.26
CA ASP A 213 -10.17 -2.79 -1.20
C ASP A 213 -11.56 -2.89 -1.84
N LEU A 214 -12.47 -3.64 -1.20
CA LEU A 214 -13.78 -3.94 -1.77
C LEU A 214 -14.80 -2.80 -1.65
N GLU A 215 -14.54 -1.79 -0.83
CA GLU A 215 -15.35 -0.56 -0.73
C GLU A 215 -14.70 0.62 -1.48
N CYS A 216 -13.43 0.51 -1.86
CA CYS A 216 -12.74 1.55 -2.61
C CYS A 216 -13.40 1.81 -3.99
N PRO A 217 -13.87 3.04 -4.27
CA PRO A 217 -14.49 3.38 -5.55
C PRO A 217 -13.56 3.17 -6.75
N SER A 218 -12.25 3.43 -6.58
CA SER A 218 -11.29 3.23 -7.66
C SER A 218 -11.06 1.75 -7.98
N CYS A 219 -11.15 0.86 -6.98
CA CYS A 219 -11.10 -0.58 -7.22
C CYS A 219 -12.35 -1.04 -7.97
N GLY A 220 -13.53 -0.55 -7.58
CA GLY A 220 -14.79 -0.85 -8.27
C GLY A 220 -14.80 -0.40 -9.73
N LEU A 221 -14.28 0.80 -10.02
CA LEU A 221 -14.14 1.32 -11.39
C LEU A 221 -13.13 0.54 -12.24
N GLU A 222 -12.10 -0.04 -11.62
CA GLU A 222 -11.07 -0.82 -12.30
C GLU A 222 -11.52 -2.27 -12.57
N GLN A 223 -12.52 -2.77 -11.85
CA GLN A 223 -12.96 -4.16 -11.92
C GLN A 223 -13.38 -4.64 -13.32
N PRO A 224 -14.07 -3.85 -14.18
CA PRO A 224 -14.35 -4.24 -15.55
C PRO A 224 -13.07 -4.50 -16.36
N THR A 225 -12.07 -3.62 -16.24
CA THR A 225 -10.76 -3.77 -16.89
C THR A 225 -10.04 -5.03 -16.40
N VAL A 226 -10.01 -5.24 -15.08
CA VAL A 226 -9.39 -6.43 -14.47
C VAL A 226 -10.08 -7.72 -14.91
N ARG A 227 -11.41 -7.72 -15.04
CA ARG A 227 -12.17 -8.86 -15.54
C ARG A 227 -11.84 -9.17 -17.00
N GLU A 228 -11.79 -8.15 -17.85
CA GLU A 228 -11.38 -8.31 -19.25
C GLU A 228 -9.93 -8.83 -19.35
N LEU A 229 -9.04 -8.32 -18.50
CA LEU A 229 -7.66 -8.75 -18.42
C LEU A 229 -7.53 -10.23 -18.01
N ARG A 230 -8.26 -10.67 -16.97
CA ARG A 230 -8.31 -12.07 -16.54
C ARG A 230 -8.81 -12.98 -17.67
N GLN A 231 -9.77 -12.54 -18.48
CA GLN A 231 -10.28 -13.30 -19.63
C GLN A 231 -9.28 -13.33 -20.79
N LYS A 232 -8.76 -12.16 -21.21
CA LYS A 232 -7.86 -12.00 -22.36
C LYS A 232 -6.51 -12.72 -22.18
N TYR A 233 -6.04 -12.86 -20.95
CA TYR A 233 -4.74 -13.46 -20.64
C TYR A 233 -4.82 -14.75 -19.82
N ALA A 234 -6.01 -15.34 -19.63
CA ALA A 234 -6.23 -16.49 -18.73
C ALA A 234 -5.13 -17.57 -18.80
N ASP A 235 -4.74 -18.00 -20.00
CA ASP A 235 -3.74 -19.07 -20.18
C ASP A 235 -2.27 -18.62 -20.05
N ARG A 236 -2.04 -17.30 -20.01
CA ARG A 236 -0.71 -16.67 -20.11
C ARG A 236 -0.28 -15.94 -18.84
N ILE A 237 -1.19 -15.65 -17.91
CA ILE A 237 -0.89 -14.99 -16.63
C ILE A 237 -1.37 -15.81 -15.45
N ARG A 238 -0.71 -15.62 -14.32
CA ARG A 238 -1.22 -15.96 -12.99
C ARG A 238 -1.76 -14.69 -12.37
N PHE A 239 -3.07 -14.60 -12.16
CA PHE A 239 -3.67 -13.46 -11.50
C PHE A 239 -3.93 -13.79 -10.02
N VAL A 240 -3.58 -12.87 -9.13
CA VAL A 240 -3.67 -13.03 -7.68
C VAL A 240 -4.36 -11.82 -7.09
N PHE A 241 -5.31 -12.05 -6.19
CA PHE A 241 -5.93 -10.98 -5.41
C PHE A 241 -5.50 -11.05 -3.94
N ARG A 242 -5.11 -9.90 -3.39
CA ARG A 242 -4.72 -9.71 -1.99
C ARG A 242 -5.57 -8.62 -1.36
N GLN A 243 -6.06 -8.88 -0.16
CA GLN A 243 -6.94 -7.97 0.55
C GLN A 243 -6.15 -6.78 1.10
N PHE A 244 -6.57 -5.56 0.82
CA PHE A 244 -6.01 -4.36 1.41
C PHE A 244 -7.11 -3.39 1.89
N PRO A 245 -7.98 -3.81 2.83
CA PRO A 245 -9.04 -2.96 3.35
C PRO A 245 -8.46 -1.77 4.12
N LEU A 246 -8.68 -0.56 3.60
CA LEU A 246 -8.25 0.70 4.20
C LEU A 246 -9.33 1.23 5.13
N THR A 247 -9.55 0.55 6.25
CA THR A 247 -10.70 0.78 7.16
C THR A 247 -10.80 2.20 7.73
N SER A 248 -9.70 2.95 7.76
CA SER A 248 -9.70 4.37 8.12
C SER A 248 -10.41 5.27 7.09
N LEU A 249 -10.50 4.81 5.84
CA LEU A 249 -11.15 5.50 4.71
C LEU A 249 -12.47 4.83 4.32
N HIS A 250 -12.54 3.50 4.46
CA HIS A 250 -13.61 2.65 3.99
C HIS A 250 -14.09 1.72 5.12
N PRO A 251 -15.09 2.14 5.93
CA PRO A 251 -15.48 1.44 7.16
C PRO A 251 -16.03 0.01 6.96
N GLN A 252 -16.62 -0.29 5.80
CA GLN A 252 -17.14 -1.61 5.41
C GLN A 252 -16.13 -2.48 4.67
N ALA A 253 -14.97 -1.95 4.29
CA ALA A 253 -13.97 -2.67 3.50
C ALA A 253 -13.54 -4.00 4.13
N GLU A 254 -13.32 -4.04 5.45
CA GLU A 254 -12.95 -5.27 6.15
C GLU A 254 -14.09 -6.29 6.13
N LYS A 255 -15.33 -5.86 6.33
CA LYS A 255 -16.50 -6.76 6.30
C LYS A 255 -16.76 -7.30 4.90
N ALA A 256 -16.57 -6.48 3.86
CA ALA A 256 -16.63 -6.91 2.47
C ALA A 256 -15.50 -7.89 2.13
N ALA A 257 -14.28 -7.64 2.63
CA ALA A 257 -13.17 -8.60 2.55
C ALA A 257 -13.55 -9.94 3.20
N GLU A 258 -14.05 -9.92 4.43
CA GLU A 258 -14.53 -11.12 5.13
C GLU A 258 -15.59 -11.88 4.31
N ALA A 259 -16.57 -11.17 3.74
CA ALA A 259 -17.59 -11.75 2.89
C ALA A 259 -17.00 -12.46 1.66
N SER A 260 -16.04 -11.85 0.97
CA SER A 260 -15.37 -12.50 -0.16
C SER A 260 -14.61 -13.76 0.25
N GLU A 261 -13.98 -13.76 1.43
CA GLU A 261 -13.29 -14.93 1.99
C GLU A 261 -14.27 -16.02 2.43
N CYS A 262 -15.42 -15.66 3.00
CA CYS A 262 -16.47 -16.61 3.35
C CYS A 262 -17.08 -17.28 2.12
N ALA A 263 -17.15 -16.56 1.00
CA ALA A 263 -17.50 -17.16 -0.29
C ALA A 263 -16.39 -18.09 -0.81
N ALA A 264 -15.13 -17.78 -0.53
CA ALA A 264 -14.00 -18.64 -0.88
C ALA A 264 -14.03 -20.00 -0.19
N GLU A 265 -14.47 -20.07 1.08
CA GLU A 265 -14.68 -21.33 1.81
C GLU A 265 -15.74 -22.25 1.15
N GLN A 266 -16.52 -21.68 0.23
CA GLN A 266 -17.54 -22.35 -0.55
C GLN A 266 -17.18 -22.41 -2.06
N GLY A 267 -15.92 -22.08 -2.40
CA GLY A 267 -15.39 -22.19 -3.76
C GLY A 267 -15.81 -21.07 -4.72
N LYS A 268 -16.37 -19.96 -4.24
CA LYS A 268 -16.89 -18.86 -5.08
C LYS A 268 -16.24 -17.51 -4.79
N PHE A 269 -14.92 -17.51 -4.55
CA PHE A 269 -14.20 -16.27 -4.25
C PHE A 269 -14.32 -15.23 -5.38
N TRP A 270 -14.06 -15.65 -6.63
CA TRP A 270 -14.00 -14.73 -7.76
C TRP A 270 -15.37 -14.18 -8.14
N GLU A 271 -16.40 -15.01 -8.04
CA GLU A 271 -17.78 -14.63 -8.27
C GLU A 271 -18.28 -13.66 -7.17
N ALA A 272 -17.89 -13.90 -5.92
CA ALA A 272 -18.17 -12.97 -4.82
C ALA A 272 -17.43 -11.65 -4.98
N LEU A 273 -16.13 -11.67 -5.31
CA LEU A 273 -15.36 -10.47 -5.61
C LEU A 273 -16.05 -9.64 -6.71
N ASP A 274 -16.46 -10.30 -7.78
CA ASP A 274 -17.14 -9.68 -8.92
C ASP A 274 -18.52 -9.11 -8.56
N LYS A 275 -19.27 -9.78 -7.68
CA LYS A 275 -20.60 -9.34 -7.21
C LYS A 275 -20.49 -8.19 -6.23
N ILE A 276 -19.58 -8.26 -5.27
CA ILE A 276 -19.33 -7.21 -4.27
C ILE A 276 -18.92 -5.91 -4.95
N TYR A 277 -18.03 -5.95 -5.94
CA TYR A 277 -17.70 -4.74 -6.70
C TYR A 277 -18.87 -4.20 -7.54
N ALA A 278 -19.75 -5.08 -8.05
CA ALA A 278 -20.94 -4.65 -8.80
C ALA A 278 -21.98 -3.97 -7.89
N GLU A 279 -22.07 -4.38 -6.62
CA GLU A 279 -23.03 -3.89 -5.63
C GLU A 279 -22.38 -2.97 -4.57
N GLN A 280 -21.19 -2.43 -4.86
CA GLN A 280 -20.32 -1.70 -3.93
C GLN A 280 -20.99 -0.52 -3.18
N ASN A 281 -22.13 -0.02 -3.68
CA ASN A 281 -22.89 1.05 -3.06
C ASN A 281 -23.55 0.65 -1.73
N ASP A 282 -23.75 -0.64 -1.46
CA ASP A 282 -24.33 -1.16 -0.22
C ASP A 282 -23.57 -2.42 0.24
N LEU A 283 -22.58 -2.22 1.11
CA LEU A 283 -21.78 -3.30 1.71
C LEU A 283 -22.23 -3.62 3.14
N SER A 284 -23.47 -3.30 3.47
CA SER A 284 -24.04 -3.69 4.76
C SER A 284 -24.15 -5.22 4.87
N GLU A 285 -24.11 -5.74 6.09
CA GLU A 285 -24.23 -7.19 6.30
C GLU A 285 -25.49 -7.81 5.64
N PRO A 286 -26.69 -7.18 5.70
CA PRO A 286 -27.84 -7.66 4.94
C PRO A 286 -27.64 -7.69 3.43
N ALA A 287 -26.91 -6.72 2.87
CA ALA A 287 -26.58 -6.71 1.45
C ALA A 287 -25.62 -7.83 1.07
N LEU A 288 -24.55 -8.02 1.84
CA LEU A 288 -23.59 -9.11 1.64
C LEU A 288 -24.26 -10.49 1.75
N MET A 289 -25.24 -10.65 2.65
CA MET A 289 -26.07 -11.86 2.74
C MET A 289 -26.94 -12.08 1.49
N ARG A 290 -27.56 -11.03 0.95
CA ARG A 290 -28.31 -11.10 -0.31
C ARG A 290 -27.39 -11.49 -1.48
N ASP A 291 -26.22 -10.88 -1.57
CA ASP A 291 -25.23 -11.19 -2.61
C ASP A 291 -24.79 -12.65 -2.53
N ALA A 292 -24.54 -13.16 -1.32
CA ALA A 292 -24.24 -14.57 -1.10
C ALA A 292 -25.40 -15.48 -1.55
N ALA A 293 -26.66 -15.07 -1.35
CA ALA A 293 -27.83 -15.83 -1.77
C ALA A 293 -27.96 -15.88 -3.29
N ASP A 294 -27.77 -14.73 -3.96
CA ASP A 294 -27.77 -14.62 -5.43
C ASP A 294 -26.69 -15.50 -6.06
N LEU A 295 -25.53 -15.61 -5.40
CA LEU A 295 -24.44 -16.48 -5.81
C LEU A 295 -24.70 -17.95 -5.52
N GLY A 296 -25.80 -18.31 -4.85
CA GLY A 296 -26.13 -19.68 -4.46
C GLY A 296 -25.15 -20.25 -3.44
N LEU A 297 -24.74 -19.45 -2.46
CA LEU A 297 -23.97 -19.89 -1.29
C LEU A 297 -24.90 -20.42 -0.20
N ASP A 298 -24.41 -21.36 0.61
CA ASP A 298 -25.08 -21.78 1.83
C ASP A 298 -25.12 -20.61 2.80
N GLN A 299 -26.33 -20.11 3.04
CA GLN A 299 -26.60 -18.94 3.85
C GLN A 299 -26.20 -19.13 5.32
N GLY A 300 -26.39 -20.34 5.87
CA GLY A 300 -26.05 -20.64 7.25
C GLY A 300 -24.54 -20.63 7.46
N ARG A 301 -23.80 -21.30 6.57
CA ARG A 301 -22.34 -21.32 6.58
C ARG A 301 -21.75 -19.94 6.34
N PHE A 302 -22.28 -19.20 5.36
CA PHE A 302 -21.80 -17.86 5.04
C PHE A 302 -22.00 -16.89 6.20
N LYS A 303 -23.21 -16.85 6.78
CA LYS A 303 -23.51 -16.04 7.95
C LYS A 303 -22.59 -16.36 9.12
N GLN A 304 -22.44 -17.65 9.43
CA GLN A 304 -21.57 -18.10 10.51
C GLN A 304 -20.12 -17.63 10.30
N CYS A 305 -19.57 -17.79 9.09
CA CYS A 305 -18.22 -17.34 8.77
C CYS A 305 -18.06 -15.82 8.93
N LEU A 306 -19.05 -15.06 8.44
CA LEU A 306 -19.04 -13.60 8.45
C LEU A 306 -19.20 -13.04 9.87
N GLU A 307 -19.96 -13.69 10.74
CA GLU A 307 -20.13 -13.29 12.15
C GLU A 307 -18.97 -13.76 13.05
N SER A 308 -18.30 -14.87 12.71
CA SER A 308 -17.26 -15.45 13.57
C SER A 308 -15.88 -14.80 13.43
N GLY A 309 -15.68 -13.95 12.42
CA GLY A 309 -14.36 -13.36 12.11
C GLY A 309 -13.31 -14.41 11.70
N ALA A 310 -13.75 -15.54 11.13
CA ALA A 310 -12.87 -16.68 10.82
C ALA A 310 -11.78 -16.29 9.78
N THR A 311 -12.11 -15.33 8.93
CA THR A 311 -11.29 -14.88 7.80
C THR A 311 -10.40 -13.68 8.15
N ALA A 312 -10.63 -13.03 9.30
CA ALA A 312 -9.88 -11.86 9.76
C ALA A 312 -8.36 -12.12 9.87
N ALA A 313 -7.96 -13.33 10.27
CA ALA A 313 -6.54 -13.70 10.34
C ALA A 313 -5.86 -13.73 8.96
N ARG A 314 -6.57 -14.12 7.91
CA ARG A 314 -6.07 -14.11 6.53
C ARG A 314 -5.96 -12.68 6.02
N ILE A 315 -7.02 -11.89 6.16
CA ILE A 315 -7.04 -10.47 5.75
C ILE A 315 -5.92 -9.70 6.45
N ARG A 316 -5.68 -9.95 7.73
CA ARG A 316 -4.58 -9.33 8.48
C ARG A 316 -3.20 -9.68 7.94
N ARG A 317 -2.97 -10.92 7.48
CA ARG A 317 -1.70 -11.30 6.83
C ARG A 317 -1.48 -10.53 5.52
N ASP A 318 -2.53 -10.32 4.75
CA ASP A 318 -2.46 -9.47 3.56
C ASP A 318 -2.10 -8.02 3.96
N LEU A 319 -2.74 -7.46 4.98
CA LEU A 319 -2.41 -6.12 5.49
C LEU A 319 -0.96 -5.98 5.98
N GLU A 320 -0.43 -7.00 6.66
CA GLU A 320 0.97 -7.01 7.11
C GLU A 320 1.95 -7.01 5.94
N ASP A 321 1.65 -7.75 4.87
CA ASP A 321 2.44 -7.74 3.65
C ASP A 321 2.34 -6.40 2.93
N ALA A 322 1.14 -5.83 2.80
CA ALA A 322 0.93 -4.51 2.21
C ALA A 322 1.76 -3.43 2.94
N ARG A 323 1.73 -3.43 4.28
CA ARG A 323 2.54 -2.50 5.10
C ARG A 323 4.03 -2.69 4.89
N ALA A 324 4.50 -3.93 4.84
CA ALA A 324 5.93 -4.21 4.63
C ALA A 324 6.40 -3.87 3.20
N LEU A 325 5.49 -3.95 2.22
CA LEU A 325 5.68 -3.46 0.86
C LEU A 325 5.51 -1.93 0.75
N ARG A 326 5.14 -1.26 1.85
CA ARG A 326 4.87 0.18 1.94
C ARG A 326 3.78 0.64 0.96
N LEU A 327 2.76 -0.20 0.77
CA LEU A 327 1.59 0.17 -0.01
C LEU A 327 0.79 1.22 0.77
N ASP A 328 0.39 2.29 0.09
CA ASP A 328 -0.32 3.42 0.67
C ASP A 328 -1.70 3.65 0.04
N ARG A 329 -2.07 2.86 -0.98
CA ARG A 329 -3.30 3.05 -1.77
C ARG A 329 -3.79 1.77 -2.44
N THR A 330 -5.06 1.81 -2.85
CA THR A 330 -5.71 0.79 -3.67
C THR A 330 -6.38 1.43 -4.91
N PRO A 331 -6.53 0.69 -6.02
CA PRO A 331 -5.87 -0.59 -6.27
C PRO A 331 -4.37 -0.38 -6.51
N THR A 332 -3.55 -1.33 -6.06
CA THR A 332 -2.12 -1.40 -6.40
C THR A 332 -1.84 -2.74 -7.06
N PHE A 333 -1.26 -2.70 -8.25
CA PHE A 333 -0.91 -3.88 -9.05
C PHE A 333 0.59 -4.09 -9.07
N PHE A 334 1.00 -5.35 -8.93
CA PHE A 334 2.34 -5.81 -9.27
C PHE A 334 2.25 -6.69 -10.51
N VAL A 335 2.91 -6.32 -11.59
CA VAL A 335 3.14 -7.20 -12.75
C VAL A 335 4.60 -7.66 -12.67
N ASN A 336 4.81 -8.85 -12.11
CA ASN A 336 6.11 -9.28 -11.59
C ASN A 336 6.70 -8.20 -10.65
N ASP A 337 7.86 -7.66 -10.99
CA ASP A 337 8.55 -6.65 -10.20
C ASP A 337 8.08 -5.21 -10.50
N ARG A 338 7.14 -5.02 -11.43
CA ARG A 338 6.64 -3.69 -11.84
C ARG A 338 5.41 -3.30 -11.04
N VAL A 339 5.50 -2.19 -10.32
CA VAL A 339 4.37 -1.62 -9.58
C VAL A 339 3.59 -0.65 -10.47
N MET A 340 2.27 -0.78 -10.47
CA MET A 340 1.33 0.12 -11.12
C MET A 340 0.25 0.46 -10.10
N THR A 341 -0.12 1.74 -9.97
CA THR A 341 -1.04 2.18 -8.91
C THR A 341 -2.19 3.00 -9.46
N GLY A 342 -3.35 2.89 -8.81
CA GLY A 342 -4.58 3.56 -9.24
C GLY A 342 -5.26 2.89 -10.43
N GLN A 343 -6.17 3.62 -11.08
CA GLN A 343 -6.88 3.14 -12.25
C GLN A 343 -5.97 3.11 -13.48
N ILE A 344 -5.96 1.99 -14.21
CA ILE A 344 -5.02 1.71 -15.29
C ILE A 344 -5.81 1.25 -16.52
N PRO A 345 -5.74 1.97 -17.64
CA PRO A 345 -6.40 1.52 -18.87
C PRO A 345 -5.92 0.14 -19.33
N LEU A 346 -6.81 -0.64 -19.92
CA LEU A 346 -6.53 -1.99 -20.43
C LEU A 346 -5.32 -2.02 -21.38
N GLU A 347 -5.15 -0.99 -22.20
CA GLU A 347 -4.04 -0.85 -23.14
C GLU A 347 -2.70 -0.82 -22.41
N GLN A 348 -2.64 -0.12 -21.27
CA GLN A 348 -1.43 0.00 -20.48
C GLN A 348 -1.08 -1.33 -19.81
N PHE A 349 -2.07 -2.05 -19.25
CA PHE A 349 -1.85 -3.41 -18.77
C PHE A 349 -1.35 -4.32 -19.89
N THR A 350 -2.00 -4.29 -21.05
CA THR A 350 -1.62 -5.11 -22.21
C THR A 350 -0.17 -4.85 -22.62
N GLN A 351 0.25 -3.58 -22.69
CA GLN A 351 1.63 -3.22 -23.03
C GLN A 351 2.64 -3.80 -22.05
N VAL A 352 2.38 -3.68 -20.73
CA VAL A 352 3.29 -4.19 -19.69
C VAL A 352 3.32 -5.71 -19.70
N ILE A 353 2.17 -6.38 -19.79
CA ILE A 353 2.08 -7.84 -19.82
C ILE A 353 2.79 -8.40 -21.06
N ASP A 354 2.55 -7.86 -22.25
CA ASP A 354 3.18 -8.33 -23.47
C ASP A 354 4.69 -8.07 -23.47
N LEU A 355 5.16 -7.00 -22.81
CA LEU A 355 6.59 -6.77 -22.59
C LEU A 355 7.19 -7.86 -21.69
N GLU A 356 6.55 -8.16 -20.56
CA GLU A 356 7.01 -9.17 -19.59
C GLU A 356 6.95 -10.60 -20.17
N LEU A 357 5.93 -10.92 -20.97
CA LEU A 357 5.83 -12.20 -21.69
C LEU A 357 6.98 -12.36 -22.70
N ARG A 358 7.32 -11.29 -23.44
CA ARG A 358 8.43 -11.32 -24.42
C ARG A 358 9.79 -11.40 -23.75
N SER A 359 10.02 -10.65 -22.68
CA SER A 359 11.30 -10.63 -21.98
C SER A 359 11.63 -12.01 -21.41
N ARG A 360 10.69 -12.62 -20.69
CA ARG A 360 10.89 -13.95 -20.08
C ARG A 360 10.90 -15.08 -21.11
N GLY A 361 10.16 -14.94 -22.21
CA GLY A 361 10.27 -15.84 -23.37
C GLY A 361 11.67 -15.83 -23.98
N SER A 362 12.26 -14.65 -24.16
CA SER A 362 13.64 -14.49 -24.66
C SER A 362 14.66 -15.06 -23.68
N PHE A 363 14.53 -14.79 -22.37
CA PHE A 363 15.42 -15.35 -21.34
C PHE A 363 15.34 -16.88 -21.24
N ALA A 364 14.14 -17.48 -21.32
CA ALA A 364 13.97 -18.93 -21.35
C ALA A 364 14.65 -19.56 -22.58
N GLN A 365 14.56 -18.89 -23.72
CA GLN A 365 15.19 -19.33 -24.96
C GLN A 365 16.72 -19.25 -24.87
N VAL A 366 17.27 -18.14 -24.34
CA VAL A 366 18.71 -17.96 -24.10
C VAL A 366 19.24 -18.96 -23.08
N ARG A 367 18.53 -19.20 -21.96
CA ARG A 367 18.89 -20.23 -20.97
C ARG A 367 18.95 -21.62 -21.62
N SER A 368 17.95 -21.99 -22.42
CA SER A 368 17.95 -23.28 -23.12
C SER A 368 19.10 -23.42 -24.12
N GLN A 369 19.56 -22.32 -24.72
CA GLN A 369 20.70 -22.30 -25.62
C GLN A 369 22.03 -22.40 -24.87
N LEU A 370 22.13 -21.81 -23.68
CA LEU A 370 23.30 -21.90 -22.80
C LEU A 370 23.42 -23.32 -22.21
N GLU A 371 22.32 -23.90 -21.73
CA GLU A 371 22.28 -25.29 -21.23
C GLU A 371 22.63 -26.31 -22.32
N LYS A 372 22.27 -26.04 -23.58
CA LYS A 372 22.69 -26.84 -24.74
C LYS A 372 24.17 -26.67 -25.09
N ARG A 373 24.79 -25.53 -24.77
CA ARG A 373 26.23 -25.26 -25.00
C ARG A 373 27.11 -25.83 -23.90
N GLU A 374 26.62 -25.95 -22.67
CA GLU A 374 27.35 -26.51 -21.52
C GLU A 374 27.44 -28.04 -21.48
N LYS A 375 26.93 -28.75 -22.50
CA LYS A 375 27.27 -30.17 -22.74
C LYS A 375 28.25 -30.32 -23.92
N PRO A 376 29.57 -30.25 -23.72
CA PRO A 376 30.54 -30.85 -24.64
C PRO A 376 30.70 -32.36 -24.36
N ASP A 377 30.97 -33.09 -25.44
CA ASP A 377 30.95 -34.55 -25.58
C ASP A 377 31.59 -35.37 -24.46
N ALA A 378 30.87 -36.44 -24.09
CA ALA A 378 31.39 -37.54 -23.32
C ALA A 378 32.55 -38.24 -24.04
N ARG A 379 33.75 -38.17 -23.46
CA ARG A 379 34.76 -39.21 -23.64
C ARG A 379 35.05 -39.82 -22.27
N PRO A 380 34.88 -41.15 -22.09
CA PRO A 380 35.09 -41.76 -20.79
C PRO A 380 36.59 -41.81 -20.47
N PRO A 381 37.03 -41.43 -19.25
CA PRO A 381 38.39 -41.70 -18.83
C PRO A 381 38.52 -43.20 -18.54
N THR A 382 39.54 -43.80 -19.17
CA THR A 382 40.03 -45.15 -18.92
C THR A 382 40.39 -45.36 -17.44
N GLN A 383 39.89 -46.45 -16.87
CA GLN A 383 40.26 -46.94 -15.53
C GLN A 383 41.75 -47.27 -15.43
N PRO A 384 42.33 -47.14 -14.23
CA PRO A 384 43.24 -48.16 -13.72
C PRO A 384 42.67 -48.87 -12.48
N SER A 385 42.44 -50.17 -12.66
CA SER A 385 42.73 -51.29 -11.75
C SER A 385 42.61 -51.11 -10.22
N ALA A 386 41.57 -51.77 -9.68
CA ALA A 386 41.53 -52.63 -8.49
C ALA A 386 42.38 -52.29 -7.24
N MET A 387 41.69 -52.04 -6.11
CA MET A 387 41.94 -52.81 -4.88
C MET A 387 40.69 -52.87 -3.98
N LYS A 388 40.38 -54.08 -3.50
CA LYS A 388 39.26 -54.45 -2.62
C LYS A 388 39.48 -53.99 -1.17
N ALA A 389 38.40 -53.65 -0.47
CA ALA A 389 38.07 -54.06 0.91
C ALA A 389 36.73 -53.43 1.32
N GLN A 390 35.64 -54.19 1.34
CA GLN A 390 35.02 -54.80 2.54
C GLN A 390 33.90 -53.97 3.19
N SER A 391 32.68 -54.36 2.80
CA SER A 391 31.47 -54.58 3.62
C SER A 391 31.42 -54.07 5.07
N SER A 392 30.34 -53.34 5.39
CA SER A 392 29.45 -53.70 6.50
C SER A 392 28.05 -53.12 6.27
N GLN A 393 27.07 -54.02 6.21
CA GLN A 393 25.64 -53.73 6.22
C GLN A 393 25.17 -53.56 7.67
N ALA A 394 24.19 -52.69 7.91
CA ALA A 394 23.19 -52.90 8.95
C ALA A 394 21.84 -52.31 8.49
N GLN A 395 20.87 -53.21 8.36
CA GLN A 395 19.48 -52.97 8.01
C GLN A 395 18.66 -52.50 9.22
N ALA A 396 17.57 -51.77 8.92
CA ALA A 396 16.21 -51.82 9.49
C ALA A 396 16.05 -51.62 11.02
N THR A 397 15.08 -50.86 11.52
CA THR A 397 13.64 -51.18 11.45
C THR A 397 12.74 -50.02 11.92
N SER A 398 11.52 -50.06 11.38
CA SER A 398 10.28 -49.37 11.78
C SER A 398 9.73 -49.78 13.15
N GLY A 399 8.92 -48.92 13.78
CA GLY A 399 8.02 -49.30 14.89
C GLY A 399 6.83 -48.33 15.05
N GLN A 400 5.61 -48.86 14.86
CA GLN A 400 4.30 -48.29 15.21
C GLN A 400 3.76 -48.95 16.50
N ALA A 401 2.97 -48.20 17.29
CA ALA A 401 1.85 -48.64 18.18
C ALA A 401 1.22 -47.36 18.80
N THR A 402 -0.05 -46.95 18.68
CA THR A 402 -1.37 -47.47 19.18
C THR A 402 -1.37 -47.81 20.69
N SER A 403 -2.29 -47.45 21.60
CA SER A 403 -3.50 -46.59 21.67
C SER A 403 -4.10 -46.70 23.11
N ASP A 404 -4.50 -45.57 23.75
CA ASP A 404 -5.66 -45.29 24.68
C ASP A 404 -6.04 -46.24 25.88
N PRO A 405 -6.96 -45.92 26.86
CA PRO A 405 -8.03 -44.87 26.91
C PRO A 405 -8.39 -44.19 28.28
N SER A 406 -9.35 -43.23 28.21
CA SER A 406 -10.48 -42.92 29.14
C SER A 406 -10.35 -41.89 30.28
N ALA A 407 -11.00 -40.73 30.10
CA ALA A 407 -12.12 -40.24 30.93
C ALA A 407 -12.70 -38.93 30.36
N THR A 408 -14.01 -38.86 30.05
CA THR A 408 -14.90 -37.69 30.28
C THR A 408 -16.27 -37.85 29.61
N GLY A 409 -17.29 -37.34 30.31
CA GLY A 409 -18.45 -36.67 29.74
C GLY A 409 -18.97 -35.64 30.78
N PRO A 410 -19.89 -34.72 30.45
CA PRO A 410 -20.33 -34.25 29.14
C PRO A 410 -20.13 -32.72 28.92
N THR A 411 -19.92 -32.36 27.65
CA THR A 411 -20.36 -31.13 26.93
C THR A 411 -20.54 -29.81 27.67
N GLY A 412 -19.62 -28.86 27.40
CA GLY A 412 -19.86 -27.43 27.35
C GLY A 412 -19.51 -26.88 25.96
N LEU A 413 -20.42 -26.12 25.35
CA LEU A 413 -20.22 -25.39 24.10
C LEU A 413 -19.11 -24.34 24.28
N LEU A 414 -18.21 -24.24 23.30
CA LEU A 414 -16.94 -23.49 23.32
C LEU A 414 -15.83 -24.24 24.07
N GLY A 415 -14.96 -24.91 23.30
CA GLY A 415 -13.73 -25.53 23.78
C GLY A 415 -12.67 -24.51 24.20
N GLN A 416 -12.99 -23.67 25.18
CA GLN A 416 -12.04 -22.80 25.85
C GLN A 416 -12.00 -23.20 27.33
N ASN A 417 -10.82 -23.62 27.76
CA ASN A 417 -10.56 -23.88 29.18
C ASN A 417 -10.45 -22.51 29.87
N PRO A 418 -11.37 -22.09 30.76
CA PRO A 418 -11.43 -20.71 31.28
C PRO A 418 -10.31 -20.34 32.28
N GLY A 419 -9.20 -21.08 32.27
CA GLY A 419 -8.09 -20.92 33.21
C GLY A 419 -6.72 -20.88 32.55
N ASP A 420 -6.63 -20.76 31.21
CA ASP A 420 -5.35 -20.62 30.52
C ASP A 420 -4.99 -19.13 30.34
N PRO A 421 -4.06 -18.58 31.16
CA PRO A 421 -3.60 -17.19 31.03
C PRO A 421 -2.89 -16.90 29.70
N PHE A 422 -2.71 -17.90 28.83
CA PHE A 422 -2.00 -17.76 27.55
C PHE A 422 -2.91 -17.74 26.32
N SER A 423 -4.22 -17.90 26.50
CA SER A 423 -5.22 -17.77 25.41
C SER A 423 -5.22 -16.38 24.76
N GLN A 424 -4.92 -15.33 25.52
CA GLN A 424 -4.77 -13.94 25.05
C GLN A 424 -3.65 -13.76 24.02
N TYR A 425 -2.58 -14.57 24.07
CA TYR A 425 -1.47 -14.50 23.11
C TYR A 425 -1.75 -15.18 21.78
N GLN A 426 -2.82 -15.99 21.72
CA GLN A 426 -3.27 -16.66 20.51
C GLN A 426 -4.32 -15.83 19.75
N GLN A 427 -4.85 -14.75 20.35
CA GLN A 427 -5.81 -13.85 19.73
C GLN A 427 -5.14 -12.56 19.22
N PRO A 428 -5.00 -12.38 17.90
CA PRO A 428 -4.26 -11.26 17.31
C PRO A 428 -4.81 -9.87 17.64
N GLY A 429 -6.11 -9.77 17.98
CA GLY A 429 -6.74 -8.51 18.39
C GLY A 429 -6.38 -8.05 19.81
N ILE A 430 -5.99 -8.97 20.69
CA ILE A 430 -5.61 -8.66 22.08
C ILE A 430 -4.13 -8.27 22.14
N ALA A 431 -3.26 -8.90 21.34
CA ALA A 431 -1.80 -8.71 21.33
C ALA A 431 -1.31 -7.27 20.96
N CYS A 432 -2.19 -6.46 20.38
CA CYS A 432 -1.96 -5.09 19.91
C CYS A 432 -2.94 -4.07 20.52
N SER A 433 -3.52 -4.36 21.69
CA SER A 433 -4.36 -3.41 22.42
C SER A 433 -3.52 -2.32 23.10
N GLU A 434 -4.15 -1.19 23.45
CA GLU A 434 -3.51 -0.17 24.29
C GLU A 434 -3.09 -0.74 25.66
N GLU A 435 -3.80 -1.76 26.15
CA GLU A 435 -3.47 -2.49 27.37
C GLU A 435 -2.12 -3.23 27.24
N GLU A 436 -1.86 -3.86 26.09
CA GLU A 436 -0.61 -4.56 25.80
C GLU A 436 0.59 -3.62 25.65
N ALA A 437 0.37 -2.40 25.15
CA ALA A 437 1.41 -1.37 25.09
C ALA A 437 1.83 -0.88 26.49
N ASN A 438 0.91 -0.91 27.45
CA ASN A 438 1.14 -0.50 28.83
C ASN A 438 1.81 -1.58 29.70
N LYS A 439 1.84 -2.84 29.23
CA LYS A 439 2.58 -3.92 29.91
C LYS A 439 4.10 -3.70 29.84
N ARG A 440 4.82 -4.31 30.79
CA ARG A 440 6.30 -4.22 30.85
C ARG A 440 6.92 -4.80 29.58
N GLN A 441 7.67 -3.96 28.86
CA GLN A 441 8.30 -4.32 27.59
C GLN A 441 9.74 -4.82 27.77
N PRO A 442 10.22 -5.72 26.89
CA PRO A 442 11.63 -6.10 26.85
C PRO A 442 12.50 -4.94 26.35
N THR A 443 13.78 -4.94 26.73
CA THR A 443 14.71 -3.87 26.34
C THR A 443 15.04 -3.98 24.86
N LEU A 444 14.94 -2.88 24.11
CA LEU A 444 15.29 -2.85 22.69
C LEU A 444 16.78 -2.60 22.51
N VAL A 445 17.39 -3.32 21.56
CA VAL A 445 18.79 -3.14 21.17
C VAL A 445 18.89 -2.97 19.66
N HIS A 446 19.79 -2.09 19.22
CA HIS A 446 20.09 -1.87 17.81
C HIS A 446 21.32 -2.66 17.36
N THR A 447 21.62 -2.63 16.07
CA THR A 447 22.64 -3.46 15.42
C THR A 447 24.00 -3.32 16.08
N ASP A 448 24.41 -2.12 16.48
CA ASP A 448 25.69 -1.90 17.15
C ASP A 448 25.77 -2.61 18.51
N GLU A 449 24.71 -2.51 19.33
CA GLU A 449 24.63 -3.17 20.63
C GLU A 449 24.46 -4.68 20.49
N ALA A 450 23.64 -5.15 19.55
CA ALA A 450 23.49 -6.57 19.24
C ALA A 450 24.82 -7.20 18.77
N ALA A 451 25.59 -6.47 17.95
CA ALA A 451 26.92 -6.89 17.53
C ALA A 451 27.91 -6.93 18.70
N GLN A 452 27.84 -5.98 19.64
CA GLN A 452 28.65 -6.01 20.86
C GLN A 452 28.28 -7.20 21.75
N LEU A 453 26.98 -7.47 21.95
CA LEU A 453 26.49 -8.62 22.71
C LEU A 453 26.93 -9.95 22.09
N PHE A 454 26.96 -10.03 20.76
CA PHE A 454 27.43 -11.21 20.04
C PHE A 454 28.94 -11.42 20.13
N ARG A 455 29.74 -10.34 20.12
CA ARG A 455 31.20 -10.39 20.26
C ARG A 455 31.65 -10.57 21.71
N GLY A 456 30.86 -10.09 22.66
CA GLY A 456 31.12 -10.24 24.10
C GLY A 456 30.93 -11.68 24.54
N ARG A 457 31.90 -12.25 25.26
CA ARG A 457 31.84 -13.64 25.80
C ARG A 457 30.81 -13.84 26.93
N SER A 458 29.89 -12.90 27.10
CA SER A 458 28.76 -13.00 28.02
C SER A 458 27.84 -14.11 27.55
N LYS A 459 27.13 -14.76 28.46
CA LYS A 459 26.20 -15.86 28.15
C LYS A 459 24.97 -15.37 27.35
N VAL A 460 25.11 -14.90 26.11
CA VAL A 460 24.01 -14.38 25.28
C VAL A 460 23.48 -15.46 24.34
N LEU A 461 22.16 -15.66 24.30
CA LEU A 461 21.49 -16.57 23.38
C LEU A 461 20.61 -15.76 22.43
N PHE A 462 20.92 -15.83 21.14
CA PHE A 462 20.04 -15.30 20.10
C PHE A 462 18.93 -16.29 19.80
N VAL A 463 17.69 -15.80 19.76
CA VAL A 463 16.50 -16.61 19.49
C VAL A 463 15.77 -16.02 18.29
N ASP A 464 15.67 -16.83 17.23
CA ASP A 464 14.93 -16.49 16.01
C ASP A 464 13.47 -16.86 16.19
N VAL A 465 12.60 -15.86 16.20
CA VAL A 465 11.16 -16.04 16.42
C VAL A 465 10.35 -16.23 15.13
N ARG A 466 11.01 -16.27 13.97
CA ARG A 466 10.37 -16.55 12.68
C ARG A 466 9.93 -18.02 12.57
N PRO A 467 9.01 -18.34 11.64
CA PRO A 467 8.74 -19.73 11.28
C PRO A 467 10.02 -20.47 10.87
N THR A 468 10.07 -21.78 11.11
CA THR A 468 11.24 -22.63 10.85
C THR A 468 11.73 -22.58 9.40
N ALA A 469 10.85 -22.29 8.44
CA ALA A 469 11.25 -22.03 7.06
C ALA A 469 12.19 -20.81 6.95
N GLY A 470 11.87 -19.70 7.61
CA GLY A 470 12.68 -18.48 7.61
C GLY A 470 14.03 -18.66 8.29
N PHE A 471 14.09 -19.47 9.35
CA PHE A 471 15.35 -19.81 10.01
C PHE A 471 16.28 -20.64 9.11
N ARG A 472 15.71 -21.62 8.38
CA ARG A 472 16.47 -22.44 7.40
C ARG A 472 16.97 -21.64 6.21
N GLY A 473 16.34 -20.51 5.86
CA GLY A 473 16.79 -19.62 4.79
C GLY A 473 17.99 -18.74 5.17
N GLY A 474 18.38 -18.74 6.44
CA GLY A 474 19.51 -17.96 6.95
C GLY A 474 19.19 -17.36 8.32
N HIS A 475 20.12 -17.45 9.26
CA HIS A 475 19.94 -17.01 10.64
C HIS A 475 21.25 -16.52 11.25
N ILE A 476 21.16 -15.73 12.34
CA ILE A 476 22.34 -15.32 13.09
C ILE A 476 23.06 -16.57 13.59
N ARG A 477 24.38 -16.63 13.35
CA ARG A 477 25.20 -17.79 13.71
C ARG A 477 25.02 -18.21 15.18
N GLY A 478 24.71 -19.48 15.42
CA GLY A 478 24.48 -20.02 16.77
C GLY A 478 23.15 -19.61 17.42
N ALA A 479 22.23 -19.01 16.66
CA ALA A 479 20.86 -18.75 17.13
C ALA A 479 20.03 -20.04 17.19
N VAL A 480 19.05 -20.06 18.08
CA VAL A 480 18.05 -21.14 18.18
C VAL A 480 16.74 -20.67 17.55
N ASN A 481 16.09 -21.52 16.76
CA ASN A 481 14.74 -21.24 16.25
C ASN A 481 13.68 -21.58 17.30
N MET A 482 12.87 -20.59 17.66
CA MET A 482 11.69 -20.75 18.50
C MET A 482 10.60 -19.83 17.97
N PRO A 483 9.78 -20.29 16.99
CA PRO A 483 8.73 -19.49 16.39
C PRO A 483 7.81 -18.89 17.47
N VAL A 484 7.40 -17.63 17.30
CA VAL A 484 6.61 -16.91 18.33
C VAL A 484 5.32 -17.65 18.72
N GLN A 485 4.71 -18.37 17.77
CA GLN A 485 3.50 -19.16 18.01
C GLN A 485 3.74 -20.37 18.93
N GLU A 486 4.97 -20.88 18.96
CA GLU A 486 5.38 -21.99 19.83
C GLU A 486 5.89 -21.50 21.19
N MET A 487 6.15 -20.20 21.33
CA MET A 487 6.69 -19.58 22.53
C MET A 487 5.88 -19.89 23.80
N PRO A 488 4.52 -19.87 23.78
CA PRO A 488 3.73 -20.21 24.96
C PRO A 488 3.97 -21.64 25.47
N ARG A 489 4.36 -22.57 24.60
CA ARG A 489 4.60 -23.98 24.97
C ARG A 489 6.06 -24.29 25.26
N ARG A 490 6.99 -23.48 24.75
CA ARG A 490 8.43 -23.78 24.73
C ARG A 490 9.29 -22.80 25.52
N TRP A 491 8.71 -21.75 26.13
CA TRP A 491 9.45 -20.73 26.87
C TRP A 491 10.36 -21.33 27.97
N SER A 492 9.95 -22.43 28.60
CA SER A 492 10.68 -23.08 29.70
C SER A 492 11.99 -23.74 29.25
N ALA A 493 12.17 -23.95 27.94
CA ALA A 493 13.42 -24.44 27.37
C ALA A 493 14.51 -23.36 27.29
N LEU A 494 14.17 -22.08 27.47
CA LEU A 494 15.16 -21.00 27.45
C LEU A 494 15.86 -20.84 28.81
N PRO A 495 17.19 -20.69 28.82
CA PRO A 495 17.95 -20.59 30.06
C PRO A 495 17.76 -19.24 30.75
N LYS A 496 17.40 -19.25 32.05
CA LYS A 496 17.20 -18.04 32.86
C LYS A 496 18.48 -17.33 33.27
N ASP A 497 19.63 -18.02 33.22
CA ASP A 497 20.96 -17.50 33.59
C ASP A 497 21.70 -16.83 32.42
N ARG A 498 21.04 -16.66 31.28
CA ARG A 498 21.56 -16.08 30.04
C ARG A 498 20.79 -14.83 29.65
N THR A 499 21.46 -13.93 28.94
CA THR A 499 20.79 -12.84 28.23
C THR A 499 20.16 -13.41 26.96
N ILE A 500 18.85 -13.30 26.81
CA ILE A 500 18.10 -13.74 25.65
C ILE A 500 17.86 -12.55 24.73
N VAL A 501 18.27 -12.67 23.47
CA VAL A 501 18.08 -11.66 22.44
C VAL A 501 17.15 -12.22 21.37
N PHE A 502 15.89 -11.78 21.37
CA PHE A 502 14.94 -12.15 20.32
C PHE A 502 15.14 -11.30 19.08
N TYR A 503 15.06 -11.91 17.90
CA TYR A 503 15.10 -11.20 16.64
C TYR A 503 14.19 -11.84 15.60
N GLU A 504 13.76 -11.02 14.64
CA GLU A 504 12.95 -11.44 13.50
C GLU A 504 13.61 -10.99 12.19
N SER A 505 12.87 -10.96 11.08
CA SER A 505 13.41 -10.59 9.78
C SER A 505 13.87 -9.13 9.67
N GLY A 506 13.46 -8.25 10.59
CA GLY A 506 13.82 -6.82 10.59
C GLY A 506 12.85 -5.90 9.84
N ARG A 507 11.70 -6.41 9.35
CA ARG A 507 10.70 -5.62 8.60
C ARG A 507 9.59 -5.00 9.46
N SER A 508 9.52 -5.33 10.76
CA SER A 508 8.59 -4.75 11.76
C SER A 508 9.32 -4.16 12.98
N ALA A 509 10.60 -3.80 12.77
CA ALA A 509 11.56 -3.31 13.74
C ALA A 509 11.09 -2.06 14.51
N GLY A 510 10.50 -2.23 15.69
CA GLY A 510 10.07 -1.11 16.54
C GLY A 510 8.59 -1.09 16.88
N ASP A 511 7.83 -1.99 16.28
CA ASP A 511 6.41 -2.17 16.56
C ASP A 511 6.21 -2.87 17.91
N VAL A 512 5.23 -2.42 18.71
CA VAL A 512 4.76 -3.10 19.92
C VAL A 512 4.29 -4.53 19.60
N CYS A 513 3.84 -4.75 18.36
CA CYS A 513 3.37 -6.02 17.83
C CYS A 513 4.46 -6.86 17.13
N ALA A 514 5.72 -6.42 17.15
CA ALA A 514 6.82 -7.21 16.59
C ALA A 514 6.93 -8.58 17.29
N SER A 515 7.17 -9.65 16.52
CA SER A 515 7.19 -11.02 17.07
C SER A 515 8.23 -11.16 18.19
N GLY A 516 9.34 -10.42 18.10
CA GLY A 516 10.37 -10.38 19.13
C GLY A 516 9.89 -9.78 20.45
N ARG A 517 9.05 -8.74 20.42
CA ARG A 517 8.48 -8.13 21.64
C ARG A 517 7.45 -9.04 22.29
N ALA A 518 6.60 -9.68 21.49
CA ALA A 518 5.67 -10.69 22.00
C ALA A 518 6.41 -11.83 22.71
N ALA A 519 7.46 -12.39 22.10
CA ALA A 519 8.29 -13.41 22.74
C ALA A 519 8.98 -12.91 24.02
N GLY A 520 9.48 -11.67 24.01
CA GLY A 520 10.07 -11.04 25.18
C GLY A 520 9.09 -10.88 26.35
N ARG A 521 7.85 -10.42 26.09
CA ARG A 521 6.80 -10.29 27.12
C ARG A 521 6.48 -11.63 27.77
N ILE A 522 6.35 -12.69 26.97
CA ILE A 522 6.12 -14.06 27.48
C ILE A 522 7.21 -14.43 28.50
N LEU A 523 8.48 -14.09 28.24
CA LEU A 523 9.56 -14.36 29.19
C LEU A 523 9.46 -13.54 30.47
N LEU A 524 9.15 -12.24 30.35
CA LEU A 524 9.02 -11.36 31.51
C LEU A 524 7.91 -11.83 32.45
N GLU A 525 6.78 -12.29 31.90
CA GLU A 525 5.67 -12.85 32.69
C GLU A 525 6.03 -14.16 33.39
N HIS A 526 6.96 -14.94 32.84
CA HIS A 526 7.43 -16.20 33.42
C HIS A 526 8.70 -16.06 34.28
N GLY A 527 8.95 -14.84 34.77
CA GLY A 527 9.98 -14.54 35.76
C GLY A 527 11.41 -14.53 35.21
N PHE A 528 11.59 -14.20 33.93
CA PHE A 528 12.90 -13.82 33.41
C PHE A 528 13.21 -12.35 33.79
N SER A 529 14.47 -12.05 34.11
CA SER A 529 14.89 -10.68 34.45
C SER A 529 14.78 -9.75 33.24
N ALA A 530 14.20 -8.57 33.43
CA ALA A 530 14.06 -7.55 32.38
C ALA A 530 15.39 -7.05 31.83
N GLU A 531 16.47 -7.15 32.61
CA GLU A 531 17.83 -6.81 32.18
C GLU A 531 18.38 -7.85 31.19
N ASN A 532 17.89 -9.09 31.29
CA ASN A 532 18.36 -10.23 30.50
C ASN A 532 17.46 -10.54 29.29
N VAL A 533 16.31 -9.87 29.13
CA VAL A 533 15.42 -10.08 27.99
C VAL A 533 15.49 -8.87 27.07
N LYS A 534 16.11 -9.07 25.91
CA LYS A 534 16.35 -8.05 24.89
C LYS A 534 15.67 -8.41 23.58
N VAL A 535 15.28 -7.41 22.81
CA VAL A 535 14.79 -7.55 21.43
C VAL A 535 15.72 -6.79 20.51
N TYR A 536 16.37 -7.51 19.62
CA TYR A 536 17.14 -6.91 18.55
C TYR A 536 16.21 -6.37 17.49
N GLN A 537 16.05 -5.05 17.50
CA GLN A 537 15.03 -4.34 16.75
C GLN A 537 15.27 -4.44 15.24
N ASP A 538 16.50 -4.22 14.77
CA ASP A 538 16.80 -4.16 13.33
C ASP A 538 16.75 -5.53 12.63
N GLY A 539 16.65 -6.62 13.41
CA GLY A 539 16.47 -7.99 12.94
C GLY A 539 17.56 -8.51 12.01
N LEU A 540 17.29 -9.63 11.34
CA LEU A 540 18.26 -10.27 10.43
C LEU A 540 18.66 -9.34 9.27
N ALA A 541 17.73 -8.50 8.77
CA ALA A 541 18.04 -7.52 7.73
C ALA A 541 19.11 -6.51 8.18
N GLY A 542 18.99 -5.96 9.40
CA GLY A 542 20.03 -5.09 9.98
C GLY A 542 21.37 -5.82 10.17
N TRP A 543 21.30 -7.09 10.57
CA TRP A 543 22.48 -7.94 10.77
C TRP A 543 23.27 -8.18 9.49
N GLU A 544 22.56 -8.54 8.42
CA GLU A 544 23.13 -8.76 7.09
C GLU A 544 23.65 -7.45 6.50
N HIS A 545 22.94 -6.33 6.70
CA HIS A 545 23.39 -5.01 6.26
C HIS A 545 24.72 -4.61 6.92
N ALA A 546 24.89 -4.90 8.21
CA ALA A 546 26.13 -4.70 8.95
C ALA A 546 27.23 -5.74 8.64
N ARG A 547 26.98 -6.65 7.69
CA ARG A 547 27.92 -7.71 7.25
C ARG A 547 28.39 -8.60 8.40
N LEU A 548 27.51 -8.87 9.36
CA LEU A 548 27.79 -9.74 10.50
C LEU A 548 27.57 -11.22 10.14
N PRO A 549 28.16 -12.18 10.90
CA PRO A 549 28.12 -13.60 10.54
C PRO A 549 26.70 -14.20 10.55
N VAL A 550 26.35 -14.93 9.49
CA VAL A 550 25.08 -15.64 9.28
C VAL A 550 25.37 -17.11 8.95
N GLU A 551 24.54 -18.03 9.44
CA GLU A 551 24.53 -19.44 9.06
C GLU A 551 23.34 -19.70 8.11
N ARG A 552 23.56 -20.49 7.07
CA ARG A 552 22.58 -20.84 6.03
C ARG A 552 22.51 -22.34 5.86
#